data_AF-Q64HL0-F1
#
_entry.id   AF-Q64HL0-F1
#
_cell.length_a   1.000
_cell.length_b   1.000
_cell.length_c   1.000
_cell.angle_alpha   90.00
_cell.angle_beta   90.00
_cell.angle_gamma   90.00
#
_symmetry.space_group_name_H-M   'P 1'
#
loop_
_entity.id
_entity.type
_entity.pdbx_description
1 polymer ?
#
loop_
_entity_poly.entity_id
_entity_poly.type
_entity_poly.pdbx_seq_one_letter_code
_entity_poly.pdbx_strand_id
1 'polypeptide(L)'
;MGLTAKLDKLKLKTSSEDNEDDSSHAKLDNSDDIDEVDSEYQNILLSIIAQLRPGMDLSKITLPTFILEKKSMLERITNFFQIPKLLIESNNIEDPLDRFIGILRWYLASWHISPKAVKKPLNPVLGEVFTCYWDELPIINSAYYLSEQTSHHPPKSSYFYIMPEEKIRVDGVVIPKSRFLGNSSAAIMEGCGYVTLGKWDNEVYVMNQPNVYVRGILFGKMRTELGDHMYVKCERNGLEANIEFKTKGFIYGTYDSIEGIIKDLETQKDLFQISGKWNEVMYIKNIKTGKKEVLYDTGGSKTLKPKVRPLKEQWDFESRKLWKPTITGLAQRNHEIATEEKSKVENEQRIKAKKRLEDGVEFHPKFFREVNEGDKGVKNLEYIIYKKFDLKEDPEILRERLFTVAPIVPGQKFDEKFHYPAFKKPESN
;
A
#
# COMPACT_ATOMS: atom_id res chain seq x y z
N MET A 1 -26.59 -26.14 44.01
CA MET A 1 -27.60 -25.89 42.96
C MET A 1 -27.19 -24.63 42.19
N GLY A 2 -26.32 -24.63 41.19
CA GLY A 2 -25.77 -25.68 40.34
C GLY A 2 -25.67 -25.06 38.94
N LEU A 3 -24.51 -24.43 38.66
CA LEU A 3 -24.16 -23.63 37.47
C LEU A 3 -24.18 -24.42 36.14
N THR A 4 -24.81 -25.59 36.11
CA THR A 4 -24.79 -26.59 35.03
C THR A 4 -26.07 -26.64 34.20
N ALA A 5 -27.17 -25.99 34.60
CA ALA A 5 -28.45 -26.08 33.87
C ALA A 5 -28.66 -25.06 32.73
N LYS A 6 -27.72 -24.11 32.53
CA LYS A 6 -27.80 -23.11 31.43
C LYS A 6 -26.89 -23.40 30.23
N LEU A 7 -26.05 -24.43 30.31
CA LEU A 7 -25.11 -24.81 29.24
C LEU A 7 -25.63 -25.94 28.31
N ASP A 8 -26.73 -26.60 28.66
CA ASP A 8 -27.29 -27.70 27.85
C ASP A 8 -28.34 -27.29 26.80
N LYS A 9 -28.74 -26.00 26.75
CA LYS A 9 -29.65 -25.49 25.70
C LYS A 9 -28.95 -24.96 24.44
N LEU A 10 -27.62 -25.03 24.39
CA LEU A 10 -26.81 -24.62 23.22
C LEU A 10 -26.15 -25.78 22.48
N LYS A 11 -26.50 -27.04 22.80
CA LYS A 11 -25.89 -28.25 22.19
C LYS A 11 -26.84 -29.15 21.38
N LEU A 12 -28.04 -28.70 21.04
CA LEU A 12 -28.98 -29.46 20.21
C LEU A 12 -29.48 -28.62 19.04
N LYS A 13 -28.63 -28.52 18.00
CA LYS A 13 -29.03 -28.42 16.58
C LYS A 13 -27.77 -28.48 15.69
N THR A 14 -27.10 -29.63 15.69
CA THR A 14 -26.12 -30.00 14.66
C THR A 14 -26.22 -31.49 14.40
N SER A 15 -27.11 -31.87 13.48
CA SER A 15 -26.99 -33.11 12.70
C SER A 15 -28.09 -33.16 11.63
N SER A 16 -27.76 -32.75 10.42
CA SER A 16 -28.35 -33.29 9.20
C SER A 16 -27.49 -32.86 8.01
N GLU A 17 -26.61 -33.77 7.63
CA GLU A 17 -26.26 -34.20 6.27
C GLU A 17 -26.01 -33.16 5.18
N ASP A 18 -24.81 -33.27 4.62
CA ASP A 18 -24.29 -32.67 3.40
C ASP A 18 -25.26 -32.83 2.22
N ASN A 19 -25.54 -31.72 1.54
CA ASN A 19 -25.77 -31.68 0.10
C ASN A 19 -25.37 -30.28 -0.41
N GLU A 20 -24.32 -30.26 -1.22
CA GLU A 20 -24.01 -29.17 -2.15
C GLU A 20 -25.16 -29.06 -3.16
N ASP A 21 -25.81 -27.89 -3.30
CA ASP A 21 -25.68 -27.05 -4.49
C ASP A 21 -26.54 -25.76 -4.40
N ASP A 22 -25.95 -24.70 -4.96
CA ASP A 22 -26.50 -23.51 -5.62
C ASP A 22 -27.33 -22.40 -4.91
N SER A 23 -26.85 -21.18 -5.18
CA SER A 23 -27.55 -19.90 -5.30
C SER A 23 -28.13 -19.18 -4.06
N SER A 24 -27.27 -18.45 -3.33
CA SER A 24 -27.57 -17.06 -2.92
C SER A 24 -26.31 -16.35 -2.41
N HIS A 25 -25.68 -15.57 -3.29
CA HIS A 25 -24.66 -14.60 -2.88
C HIS A 25 -25.31 -13.44 -2.10
N ALA A 26 -25.62 -13.67 -0.83
CA ALA A 26 -25.65 -12.59 0.14
C ALA A 26 -24.23 -12.01 0.21
N LYS A 27 -24.06 -10.75 -0.20
CA LYS A 27 -22.82 -10.00 0.04
C LYS A 27 -22.59 -10.01 1.55
N LEU A 28 -21.71 -10.88 2.05
CA LEU A 28 -21.12 -10.71 3.37
C LEU A 28 -20.45 -9.33 3.36
N ASP A 29 -20.99 -8.39 4.13
CA ASP A 29 -20.42 -7.05 4.23
C ASP A 29 -18.94 -7.16 4.62
N ASN A 30 -18.08 -6.60 3.79
CA ASN A 30 -16.64 -6.58 4.04
C ASN A 30 -16.38 -5.77 5.32
N SER A 31 -15.89 -6.41 6.38
CA SER A 31 -15.64 -5.70 7.65
C SER A 31 -14.67 -4.52 7.55
N ASP A 32 -13.88 -4.40 6.47
CA ASP A 32 -13.03 -3.21 6.27
C ASP A 32 -13.87 -1.95 5.99
N ASP A 33 -15.10 -2.10 5.49
CA ASP A 33 -15.99 -1.00 5.12
C ASP A 33 -16.99 -0.62 6.23
N ILE A 34 -16.94 -1.33 7.36
CA ILE A 34 -17.81 -1.11 8.51
C ILE A 34 -17.07 -0.26 9.55
N ASP A 35 -17.66 0.87 9.93
CA ASP A 35 -17.21 1.64 11.09
C ASP A 35 -17.66 0.93 12.36
N GLU A 36 -16.70 0.51 13.17
CA GLU A 36 -16.95 -0.30 14.36
C GLU A 36 -16.93 0.53 15.64
N VAL A 37 -16.61 1.83 15.56
CA VAL A 37 -16.44 2.66 16.76
C VAL A 37 -17.79 3.03 17.36
N ASP A 38 -18.17 2.27 18.37
CA ASP A 38 -19.26 2.58 19.28
C ASP A 38 -18.76 3.35 20.52
N SER A 39 -19.65 3.57 21.50
CA SER A 39 -19.32 4.30 22.72
C SER A 39 -18.25 3.61 23.57
N GLU A 40 -18.19 2.28 23.58
CA GLU A 40 -17.18 1.52 24.33
C GLU A 40 -15.80 1.70 23.70
N TYR A 41 -15.69 1.49 22.39
CA TYR A 41 -14.44 1.67 21.66
C TYR A 41 -13.97 3.12 21.63
N GLN A 42 -14.90 4.08 21.61
CA GLN A 42 -14.56 5.49 21.77
C GLN A 42 -13.92 5.77 23.13
N ASN A 43 -14.41 5.18 24.22
CA ASN A 43 -13.80 5.32 25.55
C ASN A 43 -12.38 4.74 25.60
N ILE A 44 -12.14 3.60 24.94
CA ILE A 44 -10.80 3.02 24.81
C ILE A 44 -9.86 4.00 24.07
N LEU A 45 -10.30 4.57 22.94
CA LEU A 45 -9.50 5.58 22.23
C LEU A 45 -9.20 6.79 23.11
N LEU A 46 -10.19 7.32 23.82
CA LEU A 46 -10.01 8.46 24.73
C LEU A 46 -8.98 8.14 25.83
N SER A 47 -9.00 6.93 26.39
CA SER A 47 -8.05 6.51 27.42
C SER A 47 -6.60 6.44 26.92
N ILE A 48 -6.40 6.04 25.65
CA ILE A 48 -5.08 6.08 25.01
C ILE A 48 -4.68 7.53 24.76
N ILE A 49 -5.59 8.34 24.22
CA ILE A 49 -5.32 9.72 23.83
C ILE A 49 -5.01 10.61 25.03
N ALA A 50 -5.63 10.36 26.18
CA ALA A 50 -5.33 11.07 27.43
C ALA A 50 -3.86 10.96 27.87
N GLN A 51 -3.14 9.95 27.38
CA GLN A 51 -1.71 9.74 27.65
C GLN A 51 -0.80 10.43 26.63
N LEU A 52 -1.36 11.02 25.56
CA LEU A 52 -0.61 11.59 24.45
C LEU A 52 -0.51 13.12 24.56
N ARG A 53 0.59 13.68 24.05
CA ARG A 53 0.77 15.13 23.89
C ARG A 53 0.84 15.48 22.41
N PRO A 54 0.28 16.63 21.96
CA PRO A 54 0.43 17.06 20.57
C PRO A 54 1.90 17.06 20.12
N GLY A 55 2.15 16.55 18.92
CA GLY A 55 3.48 16.33 18.35
C GLY A 55 4.09 14.95 18.63
N MET A 56 3.52 14.17 19.56
CA MET A 56 4.10 12.89 19.97
C MET A 56 4.05 11.84 18.85
N ASP A 57 5.11 11.02 18.79
CA ASP A 57 5.23 9.91 17.85
C ASP A 57 4.33 8.74 18.27
N LEU A 58 3.48 8.27 17.35
CA LEU A 58 2.55 7.18 17.61
C LEU A 58 3.08 5.79 17.22
N SER A 59 4.27 5.70 16.60
CA SER A 59 4.85 4.42 16.15
C SER A 59 5.10 3.43 17.29
N LYS A 60 5.24 3.93 18.53
CA LYS A 60 5.44 3.12 19.74
C LYS A 60 4.15 2.84 20.53
N ILE A 61 3.01 3.38 20.08
CA ILE A 61 1.72 3.21 20.75
C ILE A 61 0.96 2.07 20.06
N THR A 62 0.59 1.06 20.84
CA THR A 62 -0.29 -0.02 20.35
C THR A 62 -1.71 0.52 20.22
N LEU A 63 -2.17 0.69 18.98
CA LEU A 63 -3.55 1.08 18.70
C LEU A 63 -4.49 -0.13 18.76
N PRO A 64 -5.78 0.07 19.10
CA PRO A 64 -6.76 -1.01 19.19
C PRO A 64 -7.01 -1.73 17.85
N THR A 65 -7.52 -2.96 17.91
CA THR A 65 -7.75 -3.77 16.70
C THR A 65 -8.96 -3.35 15.88
N PHE A 66 -9.96 -2.68 16.47
CA PHE A 66 -11.17 -2.26 15.74
C PHE A 66 -10.92 -1.17 14.68
N ILE A 67 -9.78 -0.48 14.76
CA ILE A 67 -9.33 0.46 13.71
C ILE A 67 -8.41 -0.19 12.67
N LEU A 68 -8.27 -1.52 12.66
CA LEU A 68 -7.42 -2.23 11.71
C LEU A 68 -8.23 -2.79 10.54
N GLU A 69 -7.70 -2.63 9.32
CA GLU A 69 -8.16 -3.39 8.16
C GLU A 69 -7.49 -4.77 8.11
N LYS A 70 -8.03 -5.66 7.26
CA LYS A 70 -7.54 -7.03 7.07
C LYS A 70 -6.31 -7.12 6.14
N LYS A 71 -5.42 -6.11 6.14
CA LYS A 71 -4.19 -6.07 5.33
C LYS A 71 -3.00 -5.57 6.15
N SER A 72 -1.84 -6.14 5.88
CA SER A 72 -0.55 -5.52 6.20
C SER A 72 -0.26 -4.36 5.25
N MET A 73 0.55 -3.39 5.68
CA MET A 73 0.99 -2.28 4.81
C MET A 73 1.62 -2.80 3.51
N LEU A 74 2.35 -3.93 3.58
CA LEU A 74 2.98 -4.57 2.42
C LEU A 74 1.98 -4.96 1.33
N GLU A 75 0.78 -5.40 1.73
CA GLU A 75 -0.34 -5.70 0.84
C GLU A 75 -1.13 -4.42 0.49
N ARG A 76 -1.28 -3.47 1.41
CA ARG A 76 -2.02 -2.21 1.18
C ARG A 76 -1.41 -1.38 0.06
N ILE A 77 -0.09 -1.39 -0.09
CA ILE A 77 0.63 -0.76 -1.22
C ILE A 77 0.10 -1.28 -2.57
N THR A 78 -0.34 -2.53 -2.65
CA THR A 78 -0.83 -3.09 -3.93
C THR A 78 -2.11 -2.45 -4.43
N ASN A 79 -2.84 -1.70 -3.59
CA ASN A 79 -3.99 -0.91 -4.02
C ASN A 79 -3.61 0.09 -5.13
N PHE A 80 -2.37 0.61 -5.14
CA PHE A 80 -1.89 1.51 -6.20
C PHE A 80 -1.76 0.86 -7.58
N PHE A 81 -1.68 -0.47 -7.62
CA PHE A 81 -1.51 -1.23 -8.85
C PHE A 81 -2.81 -1.89 -9.32
N GLN A 82 -3.95 -1.58 -8.69
CA GLN A 82 -5.24 -2.18 -9.04
C GLN A 82 -5.92 -1.52 -10.25
N ILE A 83 -5.35 -0.46 -10.84
CA ILE A 83 -5.84 0.12 -12.11
C ILE A 83 -4.76 0.03 -13.19
N PRO A 84 -4.26 -1.18 -13.51
CA PRO A 84 -3.10 -1.35 -14.40
C PRO A 84 -3.39 -0.85 -15.82
N LYS A 85 -4.66 -0.86 -16.25
CA LYS A 85 -5.08 -0.35 -17.56
C LYS A 85 -4.60 1.08 -17.81
N LEU A 86 -4.75 1.99 -16.83
CA LEU A 86 -4.32 3.38 -17.01
C LEU A 86 -2.81 3.51 -17.15
N LEU A 87 -2.04 2.69 -16.41
CA LEU A 87 -0.59 2.67 -16.49
C LEU A 87 -0.12 2.16 -17.86
N ILE A 88 -0.72 1.08 -18.35
CA ILE A 88 -0.44 0.50 -19.67
C ILE A 88 -0.78 1.48 -20.78
N GLU A 89 -1.98 2.09 -20.75
CA GLU A 89 -2.38 3.11 -21.73
C GLU A 89 -1.40 4.28 -21.75
N SER A 90 -0.98 4.76 -20.59
CA SER A 90 -0.02 5.86 -20.48
C SER A 90 1.33 5.51 -21.09
N ASN A 91 1.82 4.30 -20.84
CA ASN A 91 3.07 3.80 -21.41
C ASN A 91 3.04 3.66 -22.95
N ASN A 92 1.85 3.64 -23.57
CA ASN A 92 1.69 3.58 -25.03
C ASN A 92 1.47 4.96 -25.69
N ILE A 93 1.53 6.06 -24.93
CA ILE A 93 1.41 7.42 -25.48
C ILE A 93 2.78 7.90 -25.97
N GLU A 94 2.87 8.40 -27.20
CA GLU A 94 4.12 8.86 -27.81
C GLU A 94 4.54 10.26 -27.34
N ASP A 95 3.60 11.20 -27.27
CA ASP A 95 3.88 12.57 -26.83
C ASP A 95 4.29 12.61 -25.35
N PRO A 96 5.45 13.19 -24.99
CA PRO A 96 5.93 13.20 -23.61
C PRO A 96 5.01 13.90 -22.60
N LEU A 97 4.30 14.95 -23.02
CA LEU A 97 3.42 15.71 -22.15
C LEU A 97 2.10 14.95 -21.91
N ASP A 98 1.51 14.38 -22.96
CA ASP A 98 0.33 13.53 -22.83
C ASP A 98 0.63 12.25 -22.05
N ARG A 99 1.82 11.66 -22.24
CA ARG A 99 2.30 10.52 -21.45
C ARG A 99 2.43 10.88 -19.98
N PHE A 100 3.01 12.04 -19.67
CA PHE A 100 3.09 12.56 -18.30
C PHE A 100 1.71 12.77 -17.67
N ILE A 101 0.76 13.34 -18.40
CA ILE A 101 -0.64 13.48 -17.95
C ILE A 101 -1.26 12.10 -17.68
N GLY A 102 -0.97 11.11 -18.52
CA GLY A 102 -1.39 9.72 -18.33
C GLY A 102 -0.87 9.11 -17.03
N ILE A 103 0.44 9.25 -16.75
CA ILE A 103 1.05 8.75 -15.50
C ILE A 103 0.46 9.46 -14.28
N LEU A 104 0.29 10.79 -14.34
CA LEU A 104 -0.37 11.54 -13.28
C LEU A 104 -1.81 11.05 -13.04
N ARG A 105 -2.57 10.81 -14.12
CA ARG A 105 -3.93 10.27 -14.07
C ARG A 105 -3.98 8.91 -13.39
N TRP A 106 -3.10 7.98 -13.75
CA TRP A 106 -3.00 6.66 -13.09
C TRP A 106 -2.70 6.80 -11.59
N TYR A 107 -1.75 7.66 -11.23
CA TYR A 107 -1.34 7.82 -9.84
C TYR A 107 -2.47 8.43 -8.98
N LEU A 108 -3.12 9.49 -9.49
CA LEU A 108 -4.27 10.11 -8.81
C LEU A 108 -5.47 9.16 -8.71
N ALA A 109 -5.77 8.41 -9.78
CA ALA A 109 -6.87 7.46 -9.82
C ALA A 109 -6.75 6.36 -8.75
N SER A 110 -5.56 6.09 -8.25
CA SER A 110 -5.32 4.97 -7.34
C SER A 110 -5.69 5.24 -5.87
N TRP A 111 -5.78 6.50 -5.46
CA TRP A 111 -5.97 6.89 -4.05
C TRP A 111 -7.36 6.58 -3.49
N HIS A 112 -8.40 6.51 -4.34
CA HIS A 112 -9.76 6.16 -3.91
C HIS A 112 -9.92 4.68 -3.52
N ILE A 113 -8.93 3.84 -3.82
CA ILE A 113 -8.94 2.42 -3.48
C ILE A 113 -8.50 2.26 -2.02
N SER A 114 -9.46 2.52 -1.13
CA SER A 114 -9.28 2.46 0.33
C SER A 114 -10.53 1.89 1.00
N PRO A 115 -10.42 1.38 2.24
CA PRO A 115 -11.57 1.07 3.08
C PRO A 115 -12.50 2.27 3.20
N LYS A 116 -13.81 2.04 3.22
CA LYS A 116 -14.80 3.10 3.48
C LYS A 116 -14.81 3.56 4.94
N ALA A 117 -14.47 2.66 5.87
CA ALA A 117 -14.34 2.97 7.28
C ALA A 117 -12.96 3.55 7.62
N VAL A 118 -12.86 4.22 8.78
CA VAL A 118 -11.59 4.75 9.29
C VAL A 118 -10.73 3.61 9.83
N LYS A 119 -10.01 2.95 8.93
CA LYS A 119 -9.13 1.82 9.24
C LYS A 119 -7.73 2.02 8.69
N LYS A 120 -6.73 1.53 9.43
CA LYS A 120 -5.31 1.50 9.03
C LYS A 120 -4.85 0.06 8.80
N PRO A 121 -3.86 -0.17 7.93
CA PRO A 121 -3.24 -1.48 7.80
C PRO A 121 -2.51 -1.89 9.09
N LEU A 122 -2.31 -3.20 9.23
CA LEU A 122 -1.36 -3.78 10.17
C LEU A 122 0.04 -3.23 9.88
N ASN A 123 0.77 -2.89 10.95
CA ASN A 123 2.17 -2.47 10.84
C ASN A 123 3.03 -3.72 10.57
N PRO A 124 3.73 -3.81 9.44
CA PRO A 124 4.47 -5.02 9.13
C PRO A 124 5.60 -5.27 10.14
N VAL A 125 5.89 -6.54 10.40
CA VAL A 125 7.03 -6.90 11.24
C VAL A 125 8.35 -6.79 10.46
N LEU A 126 9.48 -6.55 11.14
CA LEU A 126 10.80 -6.52 10.49
C LEU A 126 11.08 -7.83 9.72
N GLY A 127 11.33 -7.73 8.42
CA GLY A 127 11.54 -8.86 7.51
C GLY A 127 10.26 -9.58 7.06
N GLU A 128 9.08 -9.03 7.33
CA GLU A 128 7.83 -9.46 6.70
C GLU A 128 7.91 -9.27 5.18
N VAL A 129 7.26 -10.16 4.44
CA VAL A 129 7.27 -10.18 2.96
C VAL A 129 5.85 -10.25 2.43
N PHE A 130 5.58 -9.61 1.30
CA PHE A 130 4.38 -9.87 0.52
C PHE A 130 4.71 -10.02 -0.95
N THR A 131 4.18 -11.06 -1.58
CA THR A 131 4.30 -11.28 -3.04
C THR A 131 2.93 -11.50 -3.64
N CYS A 132 2.69 -10.92 -4.81
CA CYS A 132 1.45 -11.12 -5.55
C CYS A 132 1.66 -10.93 -7.05
N TYR A 133 0.64 -11.27 -7.83
CA TYR A 133 0.67 -11.14 -9.28
C TYR A 133 -0.70 -10.79 -9.86
N TRP A 134 -0.69 -10.35 -11.11
CA TRP A 134 -1.84 -10.19 -11.97
C TRP A 134 -1.54 -10.92 -13.29
N ASP A 135 -2.44 -11.78 -13.72
CA ASP A 135 -2.33 -12.64 -14.92
C ASP A 135 -3.53 -12.45 -15.88
N GLU A 136 -4.49 -11.59 -15.51
CA GLU A 136 -5.67 -11.23 -16.29
C GLU A 136 -5.60 -9.76 -16.73
N LEU A 137 -4.39 -9.25 -17.02
CA LEU A 137 -4.26 -7.91 -17.60
C LEU A 137 -4.79 -7.92 -19.05
N PRO A 138 -5.33 -6.80 -19.54
CA PRO A 138 -5.67 -6.67 -20.95
C PRO A 138 -4.47 -7.05 -21.83
N ILE A 139 -4.65 -8.02 -22.73
CA ILE A 139 -3.66 -8.52 -23.70
C ILE A 139 -2.52 -9.33 -23.05
N ILE A 140 -2.73 -10.59 -22.64
CA ILE A 140 -1.72 -11.61 -22.21
C ILE A 140 -0.57 -11.06 -21.34
N ASN A 141 -0.81 -9.98 -20.61
CA ASN A 141 0.22 -9.28 -19.87
C ASN A 141 0.18 -9.78 -18.43
N SER A 142 1.34 -9.89 -17.80
CA SER A 142 1.42 -10.20 -16.37
C SER A 142 2.10 -9.07 -15.61
N ALA A 143 1.66 -8.85 -14.39
CA ALA A 143 2.38 -8.01 -13.45
C ALA A 143 2.75 -8.82 -12.23
N TYR A 144 3.89 -8.49 -11.65
CA TYR A 144 4.40 -9.15 -10.46
C TYR A 144 4.83 -8.11 -9.44
N TYR A 145 4.65 -8.43 -8.17
CA TYR A 145 4.94 -7.55 -7.06
C TYR A 145 5.64 -8.32 -5.94
N LEU A 146 6.62 -7.65 -5.33
CA LEU A 146 7.32 -8.10 -4.14
C LEU A 146 7.53 -6.90 -3.22
N SER A 147 7.27 -7.06 -1.93
CA SER A 147 7.66 -6.08 -0.91
C SER A 147 8.21 -6.74 0.35
N GLU A 148 9.03 -5.98 1.07
CA GLU A 148 9.64 -6.39 2.33
C GLU A 148 9.65 -5.22 3.32
N GLN A 149 9.41 -5.51 4.59
CA GLN A 149 9.63 -4.55 5.66
C GLN A 149 11.12 -4.45 5.99
N THR A 150 11.80 -3.48 5.39
CA THR A 150 13.25 -3.28 5.49
C THR A 150 13.67 -2.64 6.82
N SER A 151 12.79 -1.90 7.48
CA SER A 151 13.02 -1.33 8.81
C SER A 151 11.75 -1.28 9.65
N HIS A 152 11.87 -1.39 10.98
CA HIS A 152 10.72 -1.30 11.91
C HIS A 152 10.78 -0.04 12.80
N HIS A 153 11.97 0.46 13.13
CA HIS A 153 12.17 1.67 13.92
C HIS A 153 13.24 2.58 13.28
N PRO A 154 12.85 3.55 12.43
CA PRO A 154 11.48 3.85 12.00
C PRO A 154 10.92 2.82 10.99
N PRO A 155 9.60 2.70 10.84
CA PRO A 155 9.01 1.75 9.88
C PRO A 155 9.29 2.17 8.43
N LYS A 156 9.83 1.24 7.63
CA LYS A 156 10.05 1.42 6.19
C LYS A 156 9.71 0.13 5.46
N SER A 157 8.91 0.24 4.40
CA SER A 157 8.52 -0.87 3.54
C SER A 157 9.01 -0.62 2.13
N SER A 158 9.93 -1.45 1.62
CA SER A 158 10.40 -1.37 0.24
C SER A 158 9.56 -2.27 -0.65
N TYR A 159 9.29 -1.83 -1.88
CA TYR A 159 8.50 -2.60 -2.83
C TYR A 159 9.07 -2.50 -4.25
N PHE A 160 8.83 -3.56 -5.01
CA PHE A 160 9.19 -3.73 -6.40
C PHE A 160 8.00 -4.29 -7.17
N TYR A 161 7.76 -3.74 -8.34
CA TYR A 161 6.70 -4.15 -9.26
C TYR A 161 7.24 -4.16 -10.68
N ILE A 162 6.85 -5.15 -11.47
CA ILE A 162 7.26 -5.23 -12.88
C ILE A 162 6.15 -5.81 -13.74
N MET A 163 5.98 -5.21 -14.93
CA MET A 163 5.25 -5.78 -16.07
C MET A 163 6.28 -6.05 -17.18
N PRO A 164 6.77 -7.29 -17.33
CA PRO A 164 7.80 -7.63 -18.30
C PRO A 164 7.40 -7.27 -19.75
N GLU A 165 6.19 -7.63 -20.16
CA GLU A 165 5.70 -7.45 -21.52
C GLU A 165 5.52 -5.96 -21.90
N GLU A 166 5.13 -5.15 -20.92
CA GLU A 166 4.97 -3.70 -21.10
C GLU A 166 6.26 -2.92 -20.85
N LYS A 167 7.32 -3.60 -20.39
CA LYS A 167 8.59 -2.98 -19.99
C LYS A 167 8.37 -1.87 -18.97
N ILE A 168 7.48 -2.11 -18.01
CA ILE A 168 7.20 -1.17 -16.91
C ILE A 168 7.82 -1.74 -15.64
N ARG A 169 8.56 -0.91 -14.91
CA ARG A 169 9.12 -1.23 -13.61
C ARG A 169 8.74 -0.14 -12.62
N VAL A 170 8.39 -0.53 -11.41
CA VAL A 170 8.18 0.40 -10.30
C VAL A 170 8.97 -0.05 -9.08
N ASP A 171 9.79 0.85 -8.57
CA ASP A 171 10.51 0.69 -7.30
C ASP A 171 10.02 1.76 -6.33
N GLY A 172 9.95 1.46 -5.04
CA GLY A 172 9.60 2.49 -4.08
C GLY A 172 9.72 2.07 -2.63
N VAL A 173 9.44 3.05 -1.77
CA VAL A 173 9.45 2.89 -0.33
C VAL A 173 8.26 3.63 0.29
N VAL A 174 7.64 3.02 1.30
CA VAL A 174 6.66 3.66 2.17
C VAL A 174 7.31 3.93 3.51
N ILE A 175 7.31 5.19 3.94
CA ILE A 175 7.88 5.65 5.20
C ILE A 175 6.82 6.45 5.97
N PRO A 176 5.95 5.79 6.77
CA PRO A 176 4.91 6.47 7.52
C PRO A 176 5.44 6.94 8.88
N LYS A 177 5.44 8.25 9.12
CA LYS A 177 5.72 8.84 10.43
C LYS A 177 4.42 9.24 11.11
N SER A 178 3.97 8.41 12.04
CA SER A 178 2.74 8.66 12.77
C SER A 178 2.92 9.77 13.83
N ARG A 179 2.00 10.74 13.87
CA ARG A 179 2.00 11.89 14.76
C ARG A 179 0.62 12.11 15.35
N PHE A 180 0.57 12.35 16.66
CA PHE A 180 -0.63 12.85 17.32
C PHE A 180 -0.68 14.37 17.25
N LEU A 181 -1.81 14.95 16.86
CA LEU A 181 -1.98 16.39 16.61
C LEU A 181 -3.16 16.99 17.42
N GLY A 182 -3.59 16.34 18.51
CA GLY A 182 -4.76 16.76 19.30
C GLY A 182 -6.04 16.10 18.79
N ASN A 183 -7.00 16.87 18.25
CA ASN A 183 -8.22 16.29 17.65
C ASN A 183 -7.97 15.64 16.28
N SER A 184 -6.71 15.35 15.96
CA SER A 184 -6.30 14.69 14.73
C SER A 184 -5.05 13.84 14.99
N SER A 185 -4.84 12.85 14.15
CA SER A 185 -3.57 12.14 14.00
C SER A 185 -3.21 12.14 12.53
N ALA A 186 -1.92 12.07 12.22
CA ALA A 186 -1.44 12.01 10.85
C ALA A 186 -0.43 10.87 10.69
N ALA A 187 -0.42 10.23 9.53
CA ALA A 187 0.74 9.54 9.01
C ALA A 187 1.38 10.48 7.98
N ILE A 188 2.52 11.06 8.35
CA ILE A 188 3.34 11.85 7.44
C ILE A 188 4.09 10.89 6.53
N MET A 189 3.82 10.97 5.23
CA MET A 189 4.29 10.01 4.24
C MET A 189 5.57 10.53 3.57
N GLU A 190 6.72 10.06 4.04
CA GLU A 190 8.03 10.46 3.50
C GLU A 190 8.56 9.47 2.44
N GLY A 191 7.70 8.54 2.02
CA GLY A 191 8.01 7.59 0.96
C GLY A 191 8.01 8.22 -0.42
N CYS A 192 8.59 7.50 -1.38
CA CYS A 192 8.53 7.85 -2.79
C CYS A 192 8.47 6.59 -3.67
N GLY A 193 7.97 6.79 -4.89
CA GLY A 193 7.91 5.77 -5.93
C GLY A 193 8.57 6.26 -7.22
N TYR A 194 9.11 5.30 -7.96
CA TYR A 194 9.80 5.50 -9.23
C TYR A 194 9.16 4.60 -10.28
N VAL A 195 8.45 5.18 -11.24
CA VAL A 195 7.93 4.45 -12.41
C VAL A 195 8.90 4.61 -13.56
N THR A 196 9.50 3.51 -14.00
CA THR A 196 10.43 3.46 -15.13
C THR A 196 9.73 2.83 -16.32
N LEU A 197 9.74 3.54 -17.45
CA LEU A 197 9.16 3.09 -18.71
C LEU A 197 10.27 2.70 -19.70
N GLY A 198 10.50 1.39 -19.83
CA GLY A 198 11.56 0.83 -20.68
C GLY A 198 11.35 1.06 -22.18
N LYS A 199 10.09 1.25 -22.63
CA LYS A 199 9.75 1.64 -24.01
C LYS A 199 10.32 3.01 -24.40
N TRP A 200 10.50 3.90 -23.41
CA TRP A 200 10.91 5.28 -23.61
C TRP A 200 12.34 5.51 -23.12
N ASP A 201 13.25 4.58 -23.43
CA ASP A 201 14.67 4.63 -23.04
C ASP A 201 14.84 4.84 -21.52
N ASN A 202 14.10 4.03 -20.75
CA ASN A 202 14.05 4.09 -19.29
C ASN A 202 13.69 5.49 -18.76
N GLU A 203 12.70 6.15 -19.37
CA GLU A 203 12.11 7.37 -18.83
C GLU A 203 11.56 7.13 -17.41
N VAL A 204 11.90 8.00 -16.47
CA VAL A 204 11.58 7.82 -15.04
C VAL A 204 10.66 8.93 -14.54
N TYR A 205 9.62 8.51 -13.81
CA TYR A 205 8.69 9.37 -13.08
C TYR A 205 8.87 9.16 -11.59
N VAL A 206 9.19 10.24 -10.88
CA VAL A 206 9.35 10.25 -9.42
C VAL A 206 8.12 10.86 -8.79
N MET A 207 7.56 10.21 -7.78
CA MET A 207 6.36 10.65 -7.09
C MET A 207 6.47 10.45 -5.59
N ASN A 208 6.07 11.45 -4.80
CA ASN A 208 5.86 11.30 -3.36
C ASN A 208 4.39 10.97 -3.07
N GLN A 209 4.05 10.87 -1.79
CA GLN A 209 2.71 10.53 -1.31
C GLN A 209 2.13 11.72 -0.53
N PRO A 210 0.82 12.04 -0.66
CA PRO A 210 0.14 12.94 0.25
C PRO A 210 0.13 12.36 1.67
N ASN A 211 0.01 13.24 2.66
CA ASN A 211 -0.12 12.83 4.06
C ASN A 211 -1.53 12.30 4.33
N VAL A 212 -1.64 11.35 5.25
CA VAL A 212 -2.93 10.75 5.64
C VAL A 212 -3.31 11.26 7.02
N TYR A 213 -4.42 11.98 7.10
CA TYR A 213 -4.97 12.51 8.35
C TYR A 213 -6.17 11.70 8.80
N VAL A 214 -6.29 11.48 10.10
CA VAL A 214 -7.51 11.04 10.76
C VAL A 214 -8.00 12.19 11.62
N ARG A 215 -9.16 12.75 11.29
CA ARG A 215 -9.82 13.86 11.99
C ARG A 215 -10.85 13.33 12.97
N GLY A 216 -11.20 14.14 13.96
CA GLY A 216 -12.34 13.88 14.86
C GLY A 216 -12.09 12.75 15.85
N ILE A 217 -10.83 12.51 16.24
CA ILE A 217 -10.46 11.41 17.14
C ILE A 217 -10.95 11.66 18.57
N LEU A 218 -11.01 12.92 19.00
CA LEU A 218 -11.52 13.33 20.32
C LEU A 218 -12.96 13.85 20.24
N PHE A 219 -13.22 14.72 19.26
CA PHE A 219 -14.48 15.43 19.12
C PHE A 219 -14.98 15.37 17.68
N GLY A 220 -16.23 14.92 17.50
CA GLY A 220 -16.88 14.76 16.20
C GLY A 220 -16.84 13.32 15.69
N LYS A 221 -17.19 13.14 14.41
CA LYS A 221 -17.12 11.84 13.74
C LYS A 221 -15.73 11.64 13.14
N MET A 222 -15.15 10.46 13.35
CA MET A 222 -13.86 10.13 12.75
C MET A 222 -13.93 10.11 11.22
N ARG A 223 -12.89 10.64 10.57
CA ARG A 223 -12.78 10.68 9.12
C ARG A 223 -11.34 10.65 8.66
N THR A 224 -11.07 9.91 7.60
CA THR A 224 -9.78 9.96 6.89
C THR A 224 -9.78 11.08 5.85
N GLU A 225 -8.71 11.86 5.80
CA GLU A 225 -8.45 12.85 4.75
C GLU A 225 -7.04 12.67 4.20
N LEU A 226 -6.89 12.86 2.90
CA LEU A 226 -5.57 13.09 2.31
C LEU A 226 -5.27 14.59 2.36
N GLY A 227 -4.02 14.94 2.63
CA GLY A 227 -3.60 16.33 2.81
C GLY A 227 -2.21 16.63 2.28
N ASP A 228 -1.92 17.93 2.20
CA ASP A 228 -0.64 18.51 1.81
C ASP A 228 -0.28 18.23 0.34
N HIS A 229 1.00 18.37 -0.02
CA HIS A 229 1.46 18.35 -1.40
C HIS A 229 1.91 16.98 -1.87
N MET A 230 1.38 16.57 -3.02
CA MET A 230 1.88 15.47 -3.84
C MET A 230 2.51 16.05 -5.11
N TYR A 231 3.62 15.47 -5.56
CA TYR A 231 4.25 15.78 -6.83
C TYR A 231 4.42 14.53 -7.70
N VAL A 232 4.46 14.77 -9.01
CA VAL A 232 4.98 13.82 -10.00
C VAL A 232 5.98 14.59 -10.84
N LYS A 233 7.19 14.06 -11.00
CA LYS A 233 8.28 14.73 -11.73
C LYS A 233 8.90 13.77 -12.75
N CYS A 234 9.10 14.26 -13.97
CA CYS A 234 9.92 13.59 -14.99
C CYS A 234 11.05 14.53 -15.40
N GLU A 235 12.27 14.26 -14.90
CA GLU A 235 13.42 15.14 -15.15
C GLU A 235 13.83 15.16 -16.62
N ARG A 236 13.78 14.00 -17.30
CA ARG A 236 14.15 13.86 -18.72
C ARG A 236 13.32 14.78 -19.62
N ASN A 237 12.04 14.90 -19.33
CA ASN A 237 11.09 15.68 -20.12
C ASN A 237 10.89 17.10 -19.56
N GLY A 238 11.55 17.45 -18.45
CA GLY A 238 11.38 18.75 -17.81
C GLY A 238 9.95 19.01 -17.35
N LEU A 239 9.22 17.99 -16.86
CA LEU A 239 7.82 18.14 -16.45
C LEU A 239 7.63 17.87 -14.96
N GLU A 240 6.83 18.71 -14.30
CA GLU A 240 6.45 18.53 -12.91
C GLU A 240 4.98 18.87 -12.69
N ALA A 241 4.28 18.03 -11.94
CA ALA A 241 2.96 18.31 -11.42
C ALA A 241 3.09 18.50 -9.91
N ASN A 242 2.55 19.59 -9.38
CA ASN A 242 2.42 19.83 -7.95
C ASN A 242 0.93 19.93 -7.61
N ILE A 243 0.43 18.99 -6.81
CA ILE A 243 -0.98 18.82 -6.45
C ILE A 243 -1.14 18.98 -4.94
N GLU A 244 -1.89 19.98 -4.51
CA GLU A 244 -2.33 20.15 -3.13
C GLU A 244 -3.59 19.30 -2.90
N PHE A 245 -3.52 18.38 -1.95
CA PHE A 245 -4.67 17.72 -1.35
C PHE A 245 -5.20 18.61 -0.23
N LYS A 246 -6.36 19.22 -0.45
CA LYS A 246 -6.92 20.19 0.49
C LYS A 246 -7.58 19.48 1.66
N THR A 247 -7.04 19.73 2.85
CA THR A 247 -7.73 19.40 4.10
C THR A 247 -8.79 20.45 4.39
N LYS A 248 -9.94 20.06 4.94
CA LYS A 248 -11.02 21.01 5.19
C LYS A 248 -10.63 22.03 6.27
N GLY A 249 -10.70 23.32 5.93
CA GLY A 249 -10.56 24.41 6.90
C GLY A 249 -11.79 24.56 7.82
N PHE A 250 -11.61 25.20 8.98
CA PHE A 250 -12.64 25.30 10.02
C PHE A 250 -13.95 26.02 9.61
N ILE A 251 -13.94 26.86 8.54
CA ILE A 251 -15.07 27.77 8.22
C ILE A 251 -15.68 27.50 6.84
N TYR A 252 -14.85 27.24 5.81
CA TYR A 252 -15.29 26.96 4.44
C TYR A 252 -14.38 25.87 3.83
N GLY A 253 -14.89 25.12 2.87
CA GLY A 253 -14.11 24.15 2.11
C GLY A 253 -14.89 22.87 1.78
N THR A 254 -14.52 22.26 0.66
CA THR A 254 -15.05 20.96 0.22
C THR A 254 -14.06 19.87 0.60
N TYR A 255 -14.55 18.82 1.23
CA TYR A 255 -13.74 17.63 1.55
C TYR A 255 -13.14 17.03 0.28
N ASP A 256 -11.94 16.46 0.44
CA ASP A 256 -11.27 15.63 -0.56
C ASP A 256 -10.94 16.36 -1.87
N SER A 257 -10.98 17.69 -1.85
CA SER A 257 -10.67 18.49 -3.02
C SER A 257 -9.16 18.50 -3.29
N ILE A 258 -8.81 18.54 -4.57
CA ILE A 258 -7.44 18.71 -5.03
C ILE A 258 -7.35 19.95 -5.90
N GLU A 259 -6.20 20.60 -5.86
CA GLU A 259 -5.83 21.67 -6.79
C GLU A 259 -4.36 21.54 -7.14
N GLY A 260 -3.99 21.79 -8.38
CA GLY A 260 -2.59 21.71 -8.76
C GLY A 260 -2.29 22.21 -10.16
N ILE A 261 -1.00 22.23 -10.48
CA ILE A 261 -0.49 22.71 -11.76
C ILE A 261 0.49 21.70 -12.33
N ILE A 262 0.41 21.47 -13.64
CA ILE A 262 1.48 20.85 -14.43
C ILE A 262 2.31 21.97 -15.03
N LYS A 263 3.62 21.94 -14.81
CA LYS A 263 4.59 22.96 -15.20
C LYS A 263 5.68 22.36 -16.07
N ASP A 264 6.12 23.15 -17.04
CA ASP A 264 7.36 22.95 -17.77
C ASP A 264 8.52 23.56 -16.96
N LEU A 265 9.47 22.72 -16.52
CA LEU A 265 10.57 23.09 -15.63
C LEU A 265 11.65 23.93 -16.32
N GLU A 266 11.79 23.82 -17.64
CA GLU A 266 12.79 24.60 -18.39
C GLU A 266 12.30 26.04 -18.56
N THR A 267 11.06 26.20 -19.01
CA THR A 267 10.45 27.51 -19.29
C THR A 267 9.73 28.12 -18.10
N GLN A 268 9.53 27.36 -17.03
CA GLN A 268 8.75 27.71 -15.83
C GLN A 268 7.27 28.04 -16.12
N LYS A 269 6.75 27.62 -17.29
CA LYS A 269 5.37 27.89 -17.70
C LYS A 269 4.40 26.87 -17.14
N ASP A 270 3.29 27.38 -16.62
CA ASP A 270 2.16 26.55 -16.23
C ASP A 270 1.40 26.09 -17.49
N LEU A 271 1.27 24.77 -17.67
CA LEU A 271 0.67 24.15 -18.84
C LEU A 271 -0.79 23.77 -18.60
N PHE A 272 -1.07 23.14 -17.46
CA PHE A 272 -2.39 22.66 -17.10
C PHE A 272 -2.72 22.92 -15.63
N GLN A 273 -4.00 23.14 -15.35
CA GLN A 273 -4.54 23.17 -14.00
C GLN A 273 -5.32 21.89 -13.69
N ILE A 274 -5.06 21.29 -12.54
CA ILE A 274 -5.77 20.13 -11.99
C ILE A 274 -6.74 20.61 -10.91
N SER A 275 -7.96 20.07 -10.90
CA SER A 275 -8.99 20.40 -9.92
C SER A 275 -9.96 19.22 -9.72
N GLY A 276 -10.86 19.32 -8.74
CA GLY A 276 -11.90 18.33 -8.48
C GLY A 276 -11.68 17.63 -7.14
N LYS A 277 -12.10 16.36 -7.04
CA LYS A 277 -11.91 15.55 -5.82
C LYS A 277 -11.27 14.21 -6.16
N TRP A 278 -10.31 13.77 -5.35
CA TRP A 278 -9.53 12.56 -5.61
C TRP A 278 -10.34 11.25 -5.50
N ASN A 279 -11.51 11.29 -4.87
CA ASN A 279 -12.43 10.18 -4.67
C ASN A 279 -13.78 10.34 -5.40
N GLU A 280 -13.92 11.35 -6.26
CA GLU A 280 -15.10 11.54 -7.13
C GLU A 280 -14.62 11.79 -8.57
N VAL A 281 -14.78 13.02 -9.07
CA VAL A 281 -14.35 13.42 -10.42
C VAL A 281 -13.22 14.43 -10.33
N MET A 282 -12.17 14.17 -11.11
CA MET A 282 -11.01 15.04 -11.29
C MET A 282 -11.03 15.64 -12.70
N TYR A 283 -10.57 16.88 -12.82
CA TYR A 283 -10.57 17.65 -14.06
C TYR A 283 -9.18 18.19 -14.36
N ILE A 284 -8.89 18.30 -15.66
CA ILE A 284 -7.70 18.95 -16.20
C ILE A 284 -8.14 20.11 -17.11
N LYS A 285 -7.50 21.27 -16.97
CA LYS A 285 -7.75 22.45 -17.81
C LYS A 285 -6.46 22.88 -18.47
N ASN A 286 -6.44 22.93 -19.80
CA ASN A 286 -5.33 23.52 -20.54
C ASN A 286 -5.33 25.04 -20.34
N ILE A 287 -4.23 25.59 -19.82
CA ILE A 287 -4.17 27.02 -19.45
C ILE A 287 -4.18 27.91 -20.69
N LYS A 288 -3.52 27.49 -21.77
CA LYS A 288 -3.41 28.26 -23.01
C LYS A 288 -4.75 28.35 -23.75
N THR A 289 -5.50 27.25 -23.83
CA THR A 289 -6.77 27.20 -24.59
C THR A 289 -8.00 27.44 -23.73
N GLY A 290 -7.87 27.32 -22.40
CA GLY A 290 -8.99 27.38 -21.46
C GLY A 290 -9.87 26.12 -21.46
N LYS A 291 -9.62 25.14 -22.32
CA LYS A 291 -10.41 23.91 -22.44
C LYS A 291 -10.28 23.08 -21.16
N LYS A 292 -11.42 22.75 -20.54
CA LYS A 292 -11.52 21.92 -19.34
C LYS A 292 -12.16 20.57 -19.69
N GLU A 293 -11.54 19.49 -19.24
CA GLU A 293 -11.96 18.11 -19.52
C GLU A 293 -11.91 17.27 -18.24
N VAL A 294 -12.60 16.14 -18.25
CA VAL A 294 -12.50 15.14 -17.18
C VAL A 294 -11.14 14.46 -17.29
N LEU A 295 -10.34 14.55 -16.23
CA LEU A 295 -9.10 13.78 -16.10
C LEU A 295 -9.41 12.34 -15.73
N TYR A 296 -10.28 12.15 -14.74
CA TYR A 296 -10.71 10.84 -14.28
C TYR A 296 -12.02 10.91 -13.49
N ASP A 297 -12.87 9.90 -13.65
CA ASP A 297 -14.07 9.69 -12.83
C ASP A 297 -13.92 8.35 -12.08
N THR A 298 -13.80 8.45 -10.76
CA THR A 298 -13.61 7.28 -9.90
C THR A 298 -14.83 6.37 -9.84
N GLY A 299 -16.03 6.87 -10.15
CA GLY A 299 -17.25 6.06 -10.24
C GLY A 299 -17.21 5.03 -11.38
N GLY A 300 -16.41 5.29 -12.42
CA GLY A 300 -16.16 4.37 -13.53
C GLY A 300 -14.97 3.42 -13.33
N SER A 301 -14.33 3.44 -12.15
CA SER A 301 -13.10 2.67 -11.91
C SER A 301 -13.35 1.17 -11.99
N LYS A 302 -12.61 0.51 -12.88
CA LYS A 302 -12.52 -0.95 -12.91
C LYS A 302 -11.21 -1.37 -12.26
N THR A 303 -11.31 -1.93 -11.06
CA THR A 303 -10.15 -2.40 -10.31
C THR A 303 -9.89 -3.87 -10.57
N LEU A 304 -8.62 -4.25 -10.64
CA LEU A 304 -8.16 -5.63 -10.74
C LEU A 304 -7.35 -5.95 -9.49
N LYS A 305 -7.93 -6.76 -8.60
CA LYS A 305 -7.28 -7.17 -7.35
C LYS A 305 -6.12 -8.12 -7.63
N PRO A 306 -5.02 -8.07 -6.85
CA PRO A 306 -3.92 -9.02 -6.99
C PRO A 306 -4.35 -10.44 -6.63
N LYS A 307 -3.77 -11.42 -7.32
CA LYS A 307 -3.77 -12.83 -6.94
C LYS A 307 -2.54 -13.13 -6.07
N VAL A 308 -2.69 -14.04 -5.12
CA VAL A 308 -1.64 -14.43 -4.16
C VAL A 308 -1.60 -15.94 -4.08
N ARG A 309 -0.41 -16.53 -3.88
CA ARG A 309 -0.27 -17.98 -3.67
C ARG A 309 -1.17 -18.49 -2.54
N PRO A 310 -1.63 -19.76 -2.62
CA PRO A 310 -2.34 -20.41 -1.52
C PRO A 310 -1.58 -20.33 -0.19
N LEU A 311 -2.29 -20.16 0.94
CA LEU A 311 -1.67 -20.05 2.27
C LEU A 311 -0.74 -21.22 2.62
N LYS A 312 -1.03 -22.43 2.11
CA LYS A 312 -0.20 -23.63 2.30
C LYS A 312 1.17 -23.57 1.62
N GLU A 313 1.33 -22.70 0.62
CA GLU A 313 2.57 -22.47 -0.13
C GLU A 313 3.33 -21.24 0.36
N GLN A 314 2.77 -20.50 1.33
CA GLN A 314 3.39 -19.31 1.87
C GLN A 314 4.37 -19.65 3.01
N TRP A 315 5.47 -18.91 3.08
CA TRP A 315 6.38 -18.91 4.22
C TRP A 315 5.77 -18.20 5.43
N ASP A 316 6.23 -18.50 6.63
CA ASP A 316 5.63 -18.05 7.90
C ASP A 316 5.68 -16.53 8.09
N PHE A 317 6.61 -15.84 7.40
CA PHE A 317 6.75 -14.39 7.40
C PHE A 317 6.09 -13.70 6.19
N GLU A 318 5.34 -14.45 5.37
CA GLU A 318 4.50 -13.82 4.35
C GLU A 318 3.24 -13.23 5.00
N SER A 319 2.91 -11.98 4.66
CA SER A 319 1.92 -11.17 5.38
C SER A 319 0.59 -11.89 5.65
N ARG A 320 0.01 -12.56 4.65
CA ARG A 320 -1.29 -13.22 4.81
C ARG A 320 -1.22 -14.44 5.72
N LYS A 321 -0.11 -15.19 5.71
CA LYS A 321 0.09 -16.35 6.59
C LYS A 321 0.42 -15.90 8.01
N LEU A 322 1.37 -14.96 8.16
CA LEU A 322 1.78 -14.39 9.44
C LEU A 322 0.59 -13.82 10.21
N TRP A 323 -0.22 -13.00 9.54
CA TRP A 323 -1.35 -12.31 10.16
C TRP A 323 -2.67 -13.08 10.06
N LYS A 324 -2.68 -14.34 9.58
CA LYS A 324 -3.91 -15.12 9.37
C LYS A 324 -4.78 -15.21 10.64
N PRO A 325 -4.24 -15.51 11.84
CA PRO A 325 -5.07 -15.58 13.05
C PRO A 325 -5.68 -14.23 13.41
N THR A 326 -4.89 -13.15 13.42
CA THR A 326 -5.38 -11.77 13.65
C THR A 326 -6.47 -11.37 12.64
N ILE A 327 -6.22 -11.57 11.34
CA ILE A 327 -7.18 -11.25 10.27
C ILE A 327 -8.47 -12.06 10.42
N THR A 328 -8.39 -13.30 10.88
CA THR A 328 -9.59 -14.13 11.12
C THR A 328 -10.42 -13.55 12.27
N GLY A 329 -9.79 -13.13 13.36
CA GLY A 329 -10.47 -12.39 14.44
C GLY A 329 -11.12 -11.09 13.96
N LEU A 330 -10.40 -10.29 13.16
CA LEU A 330 -10.92 -9.05 12.56
C LEU A 330 -12.11 -9.30 11.61
N ALA A 331 -12.07 -10.38 10.82
CA ALA A 331 -13.18 -10.75 9.93
C ALA A 331 -14.44 -11.15 10.69
N GLN A 332 -14.27 -11.79 11.86
CA GLN A 332 -15.35 -12.19 12.76
C GLN A 332 -15.75 -11.09 13.74
N ARG A 333 -15.10 -9.92 13.69
CA ARG A 333 -15.25 -8.82 14.66
C ARG A 333 -15.02 -9.27 16.12
N ASN A 334 -14.21 -10.31 16.30
CA ASN A 334 -13.77 -10.79 17.60
C ASN A 334 -12.45 -10.09 17.97
N HIS A 335 -12.56 -8.93 18.61
CA HIS A 335 -11.40 -8.10 18.95
C HIS A 335 -10.56 -8.63 20.12
N GLU A 336 -11.12 -9.51 20.96
CA GLU A 336 -10.35 -10.22 21.98
C GLU A 336 -9.32 -11.14 21.31
N ILE A 337 -9.79 -12.03 20.42
CA ILE A 337 -8.92 -12.94 19.65
C ILE A 337 -7.97 -12.13 18.77
N ALA A 338 -8.46 -11.11 18.06
CA ALA A 338 -7.61 -10.30 17.18
C ALA A 338 -6.47 -9.63 17.97
N THR A 339 -6.75 -9.13 19.17
CA THR A 339 -5.75 -8.47 20.04
C THR A 339 -4.75 -9.48 20.59
N GLU A 340 -5.22 -10.65 21.04
CA GLU A 340 -4.36 -11.72 21.55
C GLU A 340 -3.38 -12.19 20.46
N GLU A 341 -3.90 -12.55 19.28
CA GLU A 341 -3.10 -13.04 18.16
C GLU A 341 -2.13 -11.99 17.63
N LYS A 342 -2.58 -10.73 17.54
CA LYS A 342 -1.70 -9.61 17.17
C LYS A 342 -0.55 -9.45 18.18
N SER A 343 -0.85 -9.57 19.46
CA SER A 343 0.14 -9.44 20.54
C SER A 343 1.18 -10.55 20.51
N LYS A 344 0.79 -11.78 20.14
CA LYS A 344 1.74 -12.91 19.97
C LYS A 344 2.82 -12.57 18.94
N VAL A 345 2.41 -12.11 17.75
CA VAL A 345 3.33 -11.70 16.67
C VAL A 345 4.23 -10.54 17.11
N GLU A 346 3.67 -9.51 17.74
CA GLU A 346 4.45 -8.34 18.18
C GLU A 346 5.46 -8.69 19.30
N ASN A 347 5.07 -9.56 20.24
CA ASN A 347 5.96 -10.00 21.31
C ASN A 347 7.12 -10.85 20.79
N GLU A 348 6.86 -11.75 19.85
CA GLU A 348 7.92 -12.54 19.22
C GLU A 348 8.96 -11.63 18.54
N GLN A 349 8.50 -10.56 17.88
CA GLN A 349 9.41 -9.59 17.26
C GLN A 349 10.22 -8.79 18.28
N ARG A 350 9.64 -8.42 19.44
CA ARG A 350 10.38 -7.79 20.54
C ARG A 350 11.48 -8.72 21.07
N ILE A 351 11.19 -10.01 21.23
CA ILE A 351 12.16 -11.03 21.65
C ILE A 351 13.29 -11.15 20.61
N LYS A 352 12.95 -11.26 19.31
CA LYS A 352 13.95 -11.32 18.23
C LYS A 352 14.81 -10.06 18.16
N ALA A 353 14.22 -8.88 18.34
CA ALA A 353 14.97 -7.62 18.37
C ALA A 353 15.96 -7.57 19.55
N LYS A 354 15.52 -7.97 20.75
CA LYS A 354 16.40 -8.06 21.93
C LYS A 354 17.55 -9.03 21.69
N LYS A 355 17.26 -10.22 21.15
CA LYS A 355 18.29 -11.22 20.83
C LYS A 355 19.32 -10.70 19.84
N ARG A 356 18.89 -10.00 18.77
CA ARG A 356 19.83 -9.38 17.81
C ARG A 356 20.77 -8.38 18.47
N LEU A 357 20.25 -7.57 19.40
CA LEU A 357 21.06 -6.63 20.17
C LEU A 357 22.06 -7.34 21.10
N GLU A 358 21.62 -8.39 21.79
CA GLU A 358 22.47 -9.22 22.66
C GLU A 358 23.59 -9.92 21.88
N ASP A 359 23.28 -10.41 20.68
CA ASP A 359 24.22 -11.10 19.79
C ASP A 359 25.10 -10.10 18.99
N GLY A 360 24.84 -8.80 19.06
CA GLY A 360 25.57 -7.78 18.30
C GLY A 360 25.38 -7.88 16.78
N VAL A 361 24.25 -8.41 16.32
CA VAL A 361 23.95 -8.60 14.89
C VAL A 361 22.87 -7.64 14.40
N GLU A 362 23.06 -7.13 13.19
CA GLU A 362 22.07 -6.28 12.52
C GLU A 362 21.11 -7.09 11.67
N PHE A 363 19.91 -6.53 11.45
CA PHE A 363 18.99 -7.08 10.47
C PHE A 363 19.40 -6.63 9.07
N HIS A 364 19.40 -7.56 8.12
CA HIS A 364 19.60 -7.27 6.71
C HIS A 364 18.42 -7.82 5.90
N PRO A 365 17.81 -7.03 5.00
CA PRO A 365 16.70 -7.50 4.18
C PRO A 365 17.08 -8.67 3.28
N LYS A 366 16.10 -9.48 2.90
CA LYS A 366 16.28 -10.67 2.05
C LYS A 366 16.21 -10.34 0.56
N PHE A 367 15.39 -9.38 0.16
CA PHE A 367 15.11 -9.11 -1.26
C PHE A 367 15.57 -7.74 -1.71
N PHE A 368 15.85 -6.83 -0.79
CA PHE A 368 16.31 -5.50 -1.12
C PHE A 368 17.72 -5.24 -0.61
N ARG A 369 18.59 -4.76 -1.49
CA ARG A 369 19.94 -4.30 -1.15
C ARG A 369 19.97 -2.78 -1.07
N GLU A 370 20.98 -2.25 -0.39
CA GLU A 370 21.21 -0.81 -0.39
C GLU A 370 21.49 -0.29 -1.80
N VAL A 371 20.98 0.90 -2.08
CA VAL A 371 21.25 1.64 -3.32
C VAL A 371 22.71 2.07 -3.34
N ASN A 372 23.36 1.97 -4.49
CA ASN A 372 24.74 2.40 -4.70
C ASN A 372 24.87 3.36 -5.90
N GLU A 373 26.09 3.88 -6.13
CA GLU A 373 26.36 4.86 -7.20
C GLU A 373 25.98 4.38 -8.62
N GLY A 374 25.89 3.06 -8.83
CA GLY A 374 25.49 2.46 -10.09
C GLY A 374 23.98 2.52 -10.39
N ASP A 375 23.15 2.73 -9.37
CA ASP A 375 21.68 2.74 -9.48
C ASP A 375 21.17 4.11 -9.94
N LYS A 376 21.40 4.40 -11.22
CA LYS A 376 20.94 5.65 -11.86
C LYS A 376 19.41 5.73 -11.82
N GLY A 377 18.89 6.92 -11.50
CA GLY A 377 17.46 7.22 -11.59
C GLY A 377 16.63 6.94 -10.34
N VAL A 378 17.21 6.44 -9.24
CA VAL A 378 16.49 6.11 -7.98
C VAL A 378 17.10 6.77 -6.74
N LYS A 379 17.58 8.02 -6.89
CA LYS A 379 18.42 8.72 -5.90
C LYS A 379 17.85 8.84 -4.47
N ASN A 380 16.53 8.74 -4.29
CA ASN A 380 15.87 8.90 -2.98
C ASN A 380 15.45 7.56 -2.35
N LEU A 381 15.77 6.42 -2.98
CA LEU A 381 15.55 5.11 -2.39
C LEU A 381 16.78 4.69 -1.58
N GLU A 382 16.55 4.19 -0.37
CA GLU A 382 17.59 3.54 0.44
C GLU A 382 17.85 2.11 -0.02
N TYR A 383 16.80 1.45 -0.50
CA TYR A 383 16.78 0.03 -0.83
C TYR A 383 16.17 -0.20 -2.21
N ILE A 384 16.76 -1.10 -2.99
CA ILE A 384 16.28 -1.53 -4.30
C ILE A 384 16.31 -3.07 -4.38
N ILE A 385 15.48 -3.67 -5.22
CA ILE A 385 15.50 -5.12 -5.42
C ILE A 385 16.93 -5.60 -5.74
N TYR A 386 17.38 -6.67 -5.08
CA TYR A 386 18.78 -7.10 -5.17
C TYR A 386 19.18 -7.57 -6.56
N LYS A 387 18.24 -8.18 -7.28
CA LYS A 387 18.44 -8.76 -8.60
C LYS A 387 18.29 -7.68 -9.67
N LYS A 388 19.17 -7.66 -10.67
CA LYS A 388 19.11 -6.68 -11.76
C LYS A 388 18.06 -7.06 -12.81
N PHE A 389 17.28 -6.08 -13.26
CA PHE A 389 16.30 -6.22 -14.34
C PHE A 389 16.55 -5.12 -15.37
N ASP A 390 17.04 -5.48 -16.55
CA ASP A 390 17.16 -4.58 -17.70
C ASP A 390 15.90 -4.71 -18.57
N LEU A 391 15.10 -3.66 -18.63
CA LEU A 391 13.83 -3.63 -19.38
C LEU A 391 14.00 -3.76 -20.90
N LYS A 392 15.23 -3.75 -21.41
CA LYS A 392 15.52 -4.06 -22.82
C LYS A 392 15.52 -5.56 -23.11
N GLU A 393 15.69 -6.40 -22.09
CA GLU A 393 15.71 -7.85 -22.21
C GLU A 393 14.34 -8.42 -22.59
N ASP A 394 14.35 -9.68 -23.04
CA ASP A 394 13.13 -10.41 -23.36
C ASP A 394 12.22 -10.57 -22.12
N PRO A 395 10.90 -10.38 -22.25
CA PRO A 395 9.96 -10.54 -21.13
C PRO A 395 10.07 -11.89 -20.40
N GLU A 396 10.32 -12.99 -21.12
CA GLU A 396 10.48 -14.31 -20.49
C GLU A 396 11.75 -14.38 -19.65
N ILE A 397 12.86 -13.80 -20.12
CA ILE A 397 14.11 -13.73 -19.33
C ILE A 397 13.88 -12.94 -18.04
N LEU A 398 13.15 -11.82 -18.11
CA LEU A 398 12.78 -11.04 -16.93
C LEU A 398 11.91 -11.84 -15.95
N ARG A 399 10.95 -12.61 -16.47
CA ARG A 399 10.03 -13.45 -15.68
C ARG A 399 10.77 -14.60 -15.00
N GLU A 400 11.58 -15.35 -15.75
CA GLU A 400 12.42 -16.44 -15.23
C GLU A 400 13.34 -15.93 -14.12
N ARG A 401 14.01 -14.79 -14.37
CA ARG A 401 14.87 -14.15 -13.37
C ARG A 401 14.08 -13.76 -12.12
N LEU A 402 12.91 -13.16 -12.28
CA LEU A 402 12.06 -12.78 -11.15
C LEU A 402 11.67 -14.00 -10.31
N PHE A 403 11.39 -15.12 -10.96
CA PHE A 403 11.01 -16.36 -10.30
C PHE A 403 12.17 -17.03 -9.53
N THR A 404 13.42 -16.60 -9.73
CA THR A 404 14.55 -16.95 -8.86
C THR A 404 14.66 -16.07 -7.61
N VAL A 405 13.99 -14.91 -7.57
CA VAL A 405 14.08 -13.94 -6.46
C VAL A 405 13.26 -14.41 -5.27
N ALA A 406 11.99 -14.74 -5.51
CA ALA A 406 11.05 -15.25 -4.53
C ALA A 406 9.96 -16.05 -5.25
N PRO A 407 9.26 -16.98 -4.57
CA PRO A 407 8.00 -17.49 -5.08
C PRO A 407 7.00 -16.33 -5.19
N ILE A 408 6.22 -16.28 -6.27
CA ILE A 408 5.20 -15.25 -6.56
C ILE A 408 3.89 -15.90 -7.06
N VAL A 409 3.97 -16.90 -7.96
CA VAL A 409 2.82 -17.63 -8.54
C VAL A 409 2.67 -19.04 -7.94
N PRO A 410 1.47 -19.67 -8.01
CA PRO A 410 1.23 -20.99 -7.42
C PRO A 410 2.19 -22.07 -7.94
N GLY A 411 2.57 -23.00 -7.06
CA GLY A 411 3.45 -24.13 -7.39
C GLY A 411 4.95 -23.83 -7.33
N GLN A 412 5.37 -22.56 -7.27
CA GLN A 412 6.78 -22.20 -7.08
C GLN A 412 7.33 -22.68 -5.75
N LYS A 413 8.62 -23.03 -5.74
CA LYS A 413 9.36 -23.48 -4.56
C LYS A 413 10.34 -22.40 -4.11
N PHE A 414 10.65 -22.41 -2.82
CA PHE A 414 11.68 -21.54 -2.25
C PHE A 414 13.05 -22.00 -2.73
N ASP A 415 13.83 -21.07 -3.28
CA ASP A 415 15.25 -21.28 -3.59
C ASP A 415 16.07 -21.51 -2.31
N GLU A 416 17.16 -22.28 -2.38
CA GLU A 416 18.04 -22.53 -1.21
C GLU A 416 18.58 -21.24 -0.58
N LYS A 417 18.82 -20.21 -1.41
CA LYS A 417 19.31 -18.90 -0.97
C LYS A 417 18.17 -17.97 -0.55
N PHE A 418 16.91 -18.39 -0.60
CA PHE A 418 15.75 -17.53 -0.28
C PHE A 418 15.93 -16.80 1.06
N HIS A 419 16.42 -17.51 2.09
CA HIS A 419 16.61 -16.94 3.42
C HIS A 419 17.88 -16.09 3.59
N TYR A 420 18.79 -16.09 2.60
CA TYR A 420 20.03 -15.32 2.69
C TYR A 420 19.71 -13.82 2.61
N PRO A 421 20.50 -12.97 3.28
CA PRO A 421 20.44 -11.53 3.09
C PRO A 421 20.71 -11.14 1.63
N ALA A 422 20.06 -10.08 1.16
CA ALA A 422 20.20 -9.55 -0.19
C ALA A 422 21.67 -9.30 -0.58
N PHE A 423 22.46 -8.71 0.33
CA PHE A 423 23.88 -8.41 0.08
C PHE A 423 24.77 -9.65 -0.11
N LYS A 424 24.30 -10.86 0.24
CA LYS A 424 25.00 -12.13 0.03
C LYS A 424 24.53 -12.87 -1.23
N LYS A 425 23.53 -12.34 -1.94
CA LYS A 425 22.96 -12.96 -3.14
C LYS A 425 23.63 -12.39 -4.39
N PRO A 426 23.82 -13.20 -5.44
CA PRO A 426 24.35 -12.71 -6.71
C PRO A 426 23.34 -11.80 -7.40
N GLU A 427 23.79 -10.63 -7.87
CA GLU A 427 22.93 -9.66 -8.57
C GLU A 427 22.59 -10.10 -10.01
N SER A 428 23.48 -10.86 -10.65
CA SER A 428 23.31 -11.49 -11.96
C SER A 428 23.01 -12.98 -11.82
N ASN A 429 22.63 -13.64 -12.91
CA ASN A 429 22.66 -15.10 -12.99
C ASN A 429 24.09 -15.61 -13.10
#